data_AF-A0A290S4M0-F1
#
_entry.id   AF-A0A290S4M0-F1
#
_cell.length_a   1.000
_cell.length_b   1.000
_cell.length_c   1.000
_cell.angle_alpha   90.00
_cell.angle_beta   90.00
_cell.angle_gamma   90.00
#
_symmetry.space_group_name_H-M   'P 1'
#
loop_
_entity.id
_entity.type
_entity.pdbx_description
1 polymer ?
#
loop_
_entity_poly.entity_id
_entity_poly.type
_entity_poly.pdbx_seq_one_letter_code
_entity_poly.pdbx_strand_id
1 'polypeptide(L)' 'MSHLPVKTDAEHEAALNEFNCVHLGPNGCTVYDERPLICRLFGTTPRMPCPNDRRPDEPVDPKIEREVHHFIANTRQVLV' A
#
# COMPACT_ATOMS: atom_id res chain seq x y z
N MET A 1 -23.75 -0.96 7.08
CA MET A 1 -22.31 -1.34 7.06
C MET A 1 -21.49 -0.07 7.16
N SER A 2 -20.68 0.11 8.19
CA SER A 2 -19.89 1.33 8.48
C SER A 2 -18.68 1.49 7.56
N HIS A 3 -18.13 2.70 7.48
CA HIS A 3 -16.81 2.96 6.91
C HIS A 3 -15.72 2.36 7.82
N LEU A 4 -14.52 2.13 7.26
CA LEU A 4 -13.37 1.79 8.09
C LEU A 4 -13.07 2.94 9.06
N PRO A 5 -12.72 2.64 10.32
CA PRO A 5 -12.35 3.67 11.27
C PRO A 5 -11.08 4.38 10.81
N VAL A 6 -11.05 5.70 10.95
CA VAL A 6 -9.84 6.49 10.72
C VAL A 6 -8.84 6.17 11.83
N LYS A 7 -7.61 5.85 11.45
CA LYS A 7 -6.50 5.59 12.36
C LYS A 7 -5.81 6.88 12.77
N THR A 8 -5.37 6.92 14.03
CA THR A 8 -4.60 8.05 14.58
C THR A 8 -3.18 8.06 14.01
N ASP A 9 -2.51 9.21 14.06
CA ASP A 9 -1.11 9.32 13.64
C ASP A 9 -0.19 8.41 14.45
N ALA A 10 -0.47 8.24 15.76
CA ALA A 10 0.27 7.32 16.62
C ALA A 10 0.11 5.85 16.19
N GLU A 11 -1.10 5.44 15.78
CA GLU A 11 -1.33 4.10 15.21
C GLU A 11 -0.59 3.93 13.88
N HIS A 12 -0.56 4.95 13.02
CA HIS A 12 0.20 4.91 11.77
C HIS A 12 1.70 4.78 12.02
N GLU A 13 2.25 5.56 12.95
CA GLU A 13 3.67 5.54 13.30
C GLU A 13 4.09 4.18 13.88
N ALA A 14 3.31 3.62 14.82
CA ALA A 14 3.56 2.28 15.36
C ALA A 14 3.55 1.21 14.27
N ALA A 15 2.57 1.26 13.37
CA ALA A 15 2.48 0.31 12.24
C ALA A 15 3.66 0.42 11.27
N LEU A 16 4.16 1.63 11.03
CA LEU A 16 5.35 1.86 10.19
C LEU A 16 6.63 1.41 10.89
N ASN A 17 6.78 1.65 12.19
CA ASN A 17 7.95 1.22 12.95
C ASN A 17 8.04 -0.31 13.05
N GLU A 18 6.91 -0.99 13.21
CA GLU A 18 6.84 -2.45 13.30
C GLU A 18 6.73 -3.14 11.93
N PHE A 19 6.43 -2.40 10.86
CA PHE A 19 6.12 -2.95 9.54
C PHE A 19 5.05 -4.06 9.56
N ASN A 20 4.03 -3.92 10.41
CA ASN A 20 3.05 -4.98 10.73
C ASN A 20 1.90 -5.15 9.70
N CYS A 21 2.14 -4.83 8.42
CA CYS A 21 1.13 -4.98 7.38
C CYS A 21 0.76 -6.46 7.19
N VAL A 22 -0.54 -6.80 7.24
CA VAL A 22 -1.05 -8.17 7.09
C VAL A 22 -0.71 -8.82 5.75
N HIS A 23 -0.42 -8.02 4.73
CA HIS A 23 0.05 -8.52 3.45
C HIS A 23 1.55 -8.76 3.45
N LEU A 24 2.34 -8.07 4.29
CA LEU A 24 3.78 -8.26 4.34
C LEU A 24 4.13 -9.61 4.99
N GLY A 25 4.70 -10.52 4.22
CA GLY A 25 5.20 -11.79 4.74
C GLY A 25 6.46 -11.60 5.60
N PRO A 26 6.88 -12.64 6.36
CA PRO A 26 8.07 -12.57 7.21
C PRO A 26 9.37 -12.31 6.43
N ASN A 27 9.37 -12.58 5.12
CA ASN A 27 10.49 -12.33 4.21
C ASN A 27 10.24 -11.13 3.27
N GLY A 28 9.31 -10.25 3.63
CA GLY A 28 8.87 -9.13 2.80
C GLY A 28 7.70 -9.48 1.88
N CYS A 29 7.48 -8.63 0.86
CA CYS A 29 6.36 -8.78 -0.06
C CYS A 29 6.49 -10.08 -0.87
N THR A 30 5.47 -10.93 -0.83
CA THR A 30 5.38 -12.13 -1.66
C THR A 30 4.43 -11.91 -2.84
N VAL A 31 4.42 -12.85 -3.79
CA VAL A 31 3.39 -12.88 -4.84
C VAL A 31 2.07 -13.29 -4.17
N TYR A 32 1.04 -12.44 -4.25
CA TYR A 32 -0.31 -12.76 -3.76
C TYR A 32 -1.19 -13.10 -4.97
N ASP A 33 -2.10 -14.06 -4.81
CA ASP A 33 -3.13 -14.34 -5.81
C ASP A 33 -4.03 -13.11 -6.02
N GLU A 34 -4.39 -12.44 -4.91
CA GLU A 34 -5.17 -11.20 -4.91
C GLU A 34 -4.42 -10.11 -4.13
N ARG A 35 -3.54 -9.39 -4.82
CA ARG A 35 -2.86 -8.23 -4.23
C ARG A 35 -3.85 -7.05 -4.12
N PRO A 36 -3.91 -6.30 -3.00
CA PRO A 36 -4.63 -5.04 -2.94
C PRO A 36 -4.11 -4.05 -3.99
N LEU A 37 -4.98 -3.21 -4.55
CA LEU A 37 -4.59 -2.26 -5.60
C LEU A 37 -3.46 -1.32 -5.12
N ILE A 38 -3.56 -0.82 -3.89
CA ILE A 38 -2.54 0.07 -3.29
C ILE A 38 -1.14 -0.59 -3.20
N CYS A 39 -1.08 -1.90 -2.95
CA CYS A 39 0.19 -2.64 -2.87
C CYS A 39 0.92 -2.76 -4.22
N ARG A 40 0.32 -2.30 -5.33
CA ARG A 40 0.99 -2.18 -6.64
C ARG A 40 1.77 -0.88 -6.77
N LEU A 41 1.52 0.12 -5.92
CA LEU A 41 2.25 1.38 -5.92
C LEU A 41 3.48 1.35 -5.00
N PHE A 42 3.37 0.66 -3.86
CA PHE A 42 4.48 0.49 -2.93
C PHE A 42 5.73 -0.12 -3.60
N GLY A 43 6.85 0.57 -3.47
CA GLY A 43 8.14 0.20 -4.09
C GLY A 43 8.27 0.53 -5.57
N THR A 44 7.23 1.05 -6.20
CA THR A 44 7.21 1.35 -7.64
C THR A 44 7.06 2.83 -7.96
N THR A 45 6.77 3.67 -6.95
CA THR A 45 6.68 5.12 -7.07
C THR A 45 7.57 5.82 -6.03
N PRO A 46 8.06 7.05 -6.31
CA PRO A 46 8.88 7.80 -5.35
C PRO A 46 8.14 8.18 -4.06
N ARG A 47 6.81 8.24 -4.09
CA ARG A 47 5.98 8.67 -2.95
C ARG A 47 5.69 7.54 -1.97
N MET A 48 5.83 6.29 -2.42
CA MET A 48 5.62 5.09 -1.61
C MET A 48 6.83 4.16 -1.77
N PRO A 49 8.02 4.55 -1.26
CA PRO A 49 9.23 3.74 -1.39
C PRO A 49 9.09 2.39 -0.68
N CYS A 50 9.81 1.38 -1.16
CA CYS A 50 9.89 0.10 -0.47
C CYS A 50 10.80 0.26 0.76
N PRO A 51 10.40 -0.20 1.95
CA PRO A 51 11.24 -0.12 3.15
C PRO A 51 12.51 -0.98 3.06
N ASN A 52 12.50 -1.99 2.19
CA ASN A 52 13.65 -2.85 1.92
C ASN A 52 14.49 -2.34 0.73
N ASP A 53 14.29 -1.09 0.31
CA ASP A 53 14.99 -0.45 -0.82
C ASP A 53 14.90 -1.24 -2.14
N ARG A 54 13.79 -1.95 -2.33
CA ARG A 54 13.49 -2.69 -3.57
C ARG A 54 12.70 -1.81 -4.53
N ARG A 55 13.03 -1.90 -5.82
CA ARG A 55 12.27 -1.25 -6.90
C ARG A 55 12.42 -2.04 -8.21
N PRO A 56 11.42 -1.98 -9.12
CA PRO A 56 11.60 -2.47 -10.47
C PRO A 56 12.60 -1.60 -11.26
N ASP A 57 13.11 -2.12 -12.37
CA ASP A 57 13.95 -1.36 -13.30
C ASP A 57 13.17 -0.20 -13.94
N GLU A 58 11.90 -0.45 -14.27
CA GLU A 58 10.97 0.55 -14.78
C GLU A 58 9.93 0.91 -13.72
N PRO A 59 9.88 2.18 -13.25
CA PRO A 59 8.87 2.62 -12.29
C PRO A 59 7.48 2.68 -12.93
N VAL A 60 6.44 2.67 -12.10
CA VAL A 60 5.05 2.84 -12.57
C VAL A 60 4.87 4.25 -13.15
N ASP A 61 4.14 4.36 -14.27
CA ASP A 61 3.80 5.64 -14.88
C ASP A 61 3.06 6.53 -13.85
N PRO A 62 3.49 7.79 -13.63
CA PRO A 62 2.83 8.73 -12.73
C PRO A 62 1.32 8.92 -12.98
N LYS A 63 0.85 8.69 -14.22
CA LYS A 63 -0.58 8.67 -14.55
C LYS A 63 -1.29 7.52 -13.86
N ILE A 64 -0.72 6.32 -13.85
CA ILE A 64 -1.29 5.13 -13.19
C ILE A 64 -1.33 5.37 -11.67
N GLU A 65 -0.26 5.90 -11.07
CA GLU A 65 -0.25 6.26 -9.64
C GLU A 65 -1.44 7.18 -9.29
N ARG A 66 -1.66 8.23 -10.08
CA ARG A 66 -2.77 9.17 -9.91
C ARG A 66 -4.14 8.51 -10.08
N GLU A 67 -4.30 7.65 -11.08
CA GLU A 67 -5.55 6.93 -11.35
C GLU A 67 -5.90 5.95 -10.22
N VAL A 68 -4.92 5.23 -9.68
CA VAL A 68 -5.11 4.35 -8.53
C VAL A 68 -5.51 5.15 -7.28
N HIS A 69 -4.83 6.26 -6.98
CA HIS A 69 -5.22 7.12 -5.86
C HIS A 69 -6.64 7.68 -6.03
N HIS A 70 -6.99 8.14 -7.23
CA HIS A 70 -8.33 8.59 -7.55
C HIS A 70 -9.36 7.47 -7.34
N PHE A 71 -9.09 6.26 -7.83
CA PHE A 71 -9.99 5.13 -7.67
C PHE A 71 -10.20 4.77 -6.19
N ILE A 72 -9.13 4.70 -5.39
CA ILE A 72 -9.22 4.38 -3.96
C ILE A 72 -10.01 5.43 -3.19
N ALA A 73 -9.79 6.72 -3.48
CA ALA A 73 -10.50 7.83 -2.84
C ALA A 73 -12.00 7.85 -3.15
N ASN A 74 -12.40 7.36 -4.34
CA ASN A 74 -13.79 7.39 -4.81
C ASN A 74 -14.51 6.04 -4.68
N THR A 75 -13.82 4.99 -4.23
CA THR A 75 -14.40 3.65 -4.08
C THR A 75 -14.43 3.26 -2.61
N ARG A 76 -15.54 2.67 -2.18
CA ARG A 76 -15.66 2.15 -0.82
C ARG A 76 -14.66 1.02 -0.60
N GLN A 77 -13.76 1.20 0.37
CA GLN A 77 -12.83 0.15 0.81
C GLN A 77 -13.47 -0.69 1.92
N VAL A 78 -13.37 -2.01 1.82
CA VAL A 78 -13.81 -2.98 2.83
C VAL A 78 -12.62 -3.89 3.14
N LEU A 79 -12.35 -4.11 4.43
CA LEU A 79 -11.36 -5.11 4.85
C LEU A 79 -11.95 -6.50 4.64
N VAL A 80 -11.15 -7.40 4.07
CA VAL A 80 -11.41 -8.86 4.03
C VAL A 80 -10.77 -9.53 5.23
#